data_AF-A0A536TU13-F1
#
_entry.id   AF-A0A536TU13-F1
#
_cell.length_a   1.000
_cell.length_b   1.000
_cell.length_c   1.000
_cell.angle_alpha   90.00
_cell.angle_beta   90.00
_cell.angle_gamma   90.00
#
_symmetry.space_group_name_H-M   'P 1'
#
loop_
_entity.id
_entity.type
_entity.pdbx_description
1 polymer ?
#
loop_
_entity_poly.entity_id
_entity_poly.type
_entity_poly.pdbx_seq_one_letter_code
_entity_poly.pdbx_strand_id
1 'polypeptide(L)'
;MNKYPAKLAERNRAHPVRKTKRDAVEVLAPASRSHSFLSFRYSYTEMSVLGGKAHVKSRNARFEDGKLTSETFEGELDRTAYDRAVNDAQRQIGNQMAQFFKALTLFLPFSRTHRSGRD
;
A
#
# COMPACT_ATOMS: atom_id res chain seq x y z
N MET A 1 4.31 -26.79 30.18
CA MET A 1 3.10 -26.41 30.92
C MET A 1 2.16 -25.71 29.96
N ASN A 2 1.04 -26.37 29.65
CA ASN A 2 -0.01 -25.91 28.73
C ASN A 2 -1.01 -25.06 29.52
N LYS A 3 -1.56 -23.96 28.96
CA LYS A 3 -2.90 -23.37 29.22
C LYS A 3 -2.99 -21.90 28.80
N TYR A 4 -3.47 -21.67 27.58
CA TYR A 4 -4.33 -20.52 27.27
C TYR A 4 -5.72 -21.09 26.94
N PRO A 5 -6.82 -20.65 27.59
CA PRO A 5 -8.13 -21.03 27.13
C PRO A 5 -8.53 -20.16 25.94
N ALA A 6 -8.51 -20.76 24.75
CA ALA A 6 -9.23 -20.26 23.59
C ALA A 6 -10.74 -20.32 23.87
N LYS A 7 -11.42 -19.17 23.85
CA LYS A 7 -12.88 -19.13 23.68
C LYS A 7 -13.19 -18.67 22.27
N LEU A 8 -13.36 -19.66 21.40
CA LEU A 8 -13.93 -19.55 20.07
C LEU A 8 -15.44 -19.38 20.26
N ALA A 9 -15.94 -18.14 20.22
CA ALA A 9 -17.37 -17.88 20.14
C ALA A 9 -17.77 -17.83 18.67
N GLU A 10 -18.20 -18.99 18.20
CA GLU A 10 -19.00 -19.21 17.02
C GLU A 10 -20.20 -18.24 16.98
N ARG A 11 -20.30 -17.43 15.91
CA ARG A 11 -21.60 -16.97 15.40
C ARG A 11 -21.50 -16.53 13.94
N ASN A 12 -21.77 -17.50 13.06
CA ASN A 12 -22.32 -17.25 11.74
C ASN A 12 -23.59 -16.39 11.87
N ARG A 13 -23.53 -15.13 11.43
CA ARG A 13 -24.70 -14.41 10.90
C ARG A 13 -24.22 -13.53 9.76
N ALA A 14 -24.76 -13.76 8.58
CA ALA A 14 -24.63 -12.93 7.38
C ALA A 14 -24.55 -11.44 7.75
N HIS A 15 -23.48 -10.75 7.36
CA HIS A 15 -23.35 -9.31 7.54
C HIS A 15 -23.17 -8.66 6.15
N PRO A 16 -24.11 -7.80 5.73
CA PRO A 16 -23.95 -7.02 4.51
C PRO A 16 -22.75 -6.08 4.67
N VAL A 17 -22.07 -5.77 3.57
CA VAL A 17 -20.99 -4.78 3.45
C VAL A 17 -21.29 -3.59 4.38
N ARG A 18 -20.64 -3.58 5.54
CA ARG A 18 -20.90 -2.58 6.56
C ARG A 18 -20.17 -1.34 6.11
N LYS A 19 -20.89 -0.39 5.51
CA LYS A 19 -20.38 0.96 5.30
C LYS A 19 -20.03 1.52 6.68
N THR A 20 -18.75 1.52 6.99
CA THR A 20 -18.24 2.09 8.23
C THR A 20 -18.67 3.54 8.29
N LYS A 21 -19.12 3.94 9.48
CA LYS A 21 -19.62 5.28 9.82
C LYS A 21 -18.74 6.33 9.12
N ARG A 22 -19.35 7.18 8.30
CA ARG A 22 -18.77 8.48 7.94
C ARG A 22 -18.58 9.20 9.28
N ASP A 23 -17.39 9.09 9.86
CA ASP A 23 -17.01 9.99 10.94
C ASP A 23 -17.26 11.40 10.41
N ALA A 24 -17.98 12.18 11.23
CA ALA A 24 -18.49 13.48 10.88
C ALA A 24 -17.39 14.27 10.18
N VAL A 25 -17.58 14.50 8.88
CA VAL A 25 -16.76 15.42 8.13
C VAL A 25 -17.06 16.78 8.74
N GLU A 26 -16.22 17.21 9.68
CA GLU A 26 -16.23 18.58 10.16
C GLU A 26 -15.76 19.44 8.98
N VAL A 27 -16.73 19.90 8.19
CA VAL A 27 -16.51 20.83 7.09
C VAL A 27 -16.19 22.18 7.72
N LEU A 28 -14.92 22.38 8.06
CA LEU A 28 -14.44 23.73 8.34
C LEU A 28 -14.65 24.56 7.06
N ALA A 29 -15.37 25.68 7.20
CA ALA A 29 -15.63 26.59 6.10
C ALA A 29 -14.29 26.99 5.44
N PRO A 30 -14.23 27.10 4.10
CA PRO A 30 -12.99 27.42 3.41
C PRO A 30 -12.47 28.75 3.95
N ALA A 31 -11.30 28.71 4.59
CA ALA A 31 -10.55 29.93 4.85
C ALA A 31 -10.38 30.64 3.51
N SER A 32 -10.85 31.89 3.46
CA SER A 32 -10.80 32.82 2.32
C SER A 32 -9.63 32.52 1.39
N ARG A 33 -9.91 32.31 0.09
CA ARG A 33 -8.96 31.99 -1.01
C ARG A 33 -7.58 32.62 -0.81
N SER A 34 -6.78 31.98 0.01
CA SER A 34 -5.38 32.21 0.22
C SER A 34 -4.74 31.09 -0.58
N HIS A 35 -3.95 31.45 -1.59
CA HIS A 35 -3.21 30.50 -2.41
C HIS A 35 -2.48 29.52 -1.49
N SER A 36 -3.04 28.32 -1.32
CA SER A 36 -2.44 27.27 -0.50
C SER A 36 -1.27 26.70 -1.30
N PHE A 37 -0.06 27.18 -1.02
CA PHE A 37 1.18 26.69 -1.61
C PHE A 37 1.54 25.27 -1.15
N LEU A 38 0.77 24.69 -0.23
CA LEU A 38 0.97 23.36 0.31
C LEU A 38 -0.22 22.46 -0.07
N SER A 39 0.06 21.45 -0.87
CA SER A 39 -0.83 20.31 -1.10
C SER A 39 -0.09 19.03 -0.73
N PHE A 40 -0.82 18.07 -0.18
CA PHE A 40 -0.26 16.75 0.06
C PHE A 40 -1.28 15.65 -0.20
N ARG A 41 -0.76 14.50 -0.60
CA ARG A 41 -1.52 13.27 -0.77
C ARG A 41 -0.85 12.19 0.06
N TYR A 42 -1.66 11.49 0.83
CA TYR A 42 -1.25 10.35 1.61
C TYR A 42 -2.16 9.19 1.23
N SER A 43 -1.57 8.10 0.76
CA SER A 43 -2.28 6.85 0.56
C SER A 43 -1.53 5.72 1.22
N TYR A 44 -2.27 4.81 1.82
CA TYR A 44 -1.75 3.57 2.37
C TYR A 44 -2.74 2.46 2.06
N THR A 45 -2.22 1.37 1.50
CA THR A 45 -2.99 0.15 1.24
C THR A 45 -2.25 -1.01 1.89
N GLU A 46 -2.97 -1.73 2.73
CA GLU A 46 -2.55 -2.94 3.40
C GLU A 46 -3.33 -4.12 2.83
N MET A 47 -2.64 -5.20 2.50
CA MET A 47 -3.26 -6.46 2.13
C MET A 47 -2.65 -7.57 3.00
N SER A 48 -3.50 -8.35 3.65
CA SER A 48 -3.11 -9.51 4.45
C SER A 48 -3.91 -10.74 4.04
N VAL A 49 -3.39 -11.94 4.28
CA VAL A 49 -4.11 -13.19 4.03
C VAL A 49 -4.39 -13.87 5.34
N LEU A 50 -5.67 -14.10 5.63
CA LEU A 50 -6.12 -14.83 6.81
C LEU A 50 -7.23 -15.80 6.39
N GLY A 51 -7.16 -17.06 6.83
CA GLY A 51 -8.22 -18.04 6.58
C GLY A 51 -8.51 -18.31 5.09
N GLY A 52 -7.51 -18.14 4.21
CA GLY A 52 -7.68 -18.35 2.77
C GLY A 52 -8.36 -17.20 2.02
N LYS A 53 -8.61 -16.07 2.67
CA LYS A 53 -9.10 -14.83 2.06
C LYS A 53 -8.07 -13.72 2.18
N ALA A 54 -8.10 -12.78 1.23
CA ALA A 54 -7.30 -11.58 1.29
C ALA A 54 -8.11 -10.45 1.95
N HIS A 55 -7.64 -9.94 3.09
CA HIS A 55 -8.18 -8.73 3.70
C HIS A 55 -7.44 -7.52 3.16
N VAL A 56 -8.18 -6.53 2.69
CA VAL A 56 -7.63 -5.26 2.20
C VAL A 56 -8.14 -4.11 3.04
N LYS A 57 -7.23 -3.24 3.43
CA LYS A 57 -7.51 -1.97 4.08
C LYS A 57 -6.80 -0.87 3.31
N SER A 58 -7.54 0.14 2.90
CA SER A 58 -6.97 1.29 2.20
C SER A 58 -7.41 2.58 2.86
N ARG A 59 -6.48 3.53 2.97
CA ARG A 59 -6.74 4.89 3.43
C ARG A 59 -6.16 5.84 2.41
N ASN A 60 -6.97 6.80 2.01
CA ASN A 60 -6.57 7.91 1.16
C ASN A 60 -6.89 9.21 1.90
N ALA A 61 -5.95 10.14 1.89
CA ALA A 61 -6.12 11.48 2.42
C ALA A 61 -5.47 12.48 1.46
N ARG A 62 -6.19 13.56 1.17
CA ARG A 62 -5.78 14.60 0.23
C ARG A 62 -6.10 15.94 0.84
N PHE A 63 -5.09 16.77 0.98
CA PHE A 63 -5.22 18.16 1.37
C PHE A 63 -4.94 19.04 0.16
N GLU A 64 -5.99 19.70 -0.33
CA GLU A 64 -5.92 20.60 -1.48
C GLU A 64 -6.91 21.73 -1.31
N ASP A 65 -6.55 22.92 -1.80
CA ASP A 65 -7.38 24.12 -1.77
C ASP A 65 -7.92 24.46 -0.37
N GLY A 66 -7.10 24.24 0.66
CA GLY A 66 -7.47 24.46 2.06
C GLY A 66 -8.44 23.41 2.62
N LYS A 67 -8.74 22.35 1.87
CA LYS A 67 -9.69 21.29 2.27
C LYS A 67 -8.98 19.94 2.43
N LEU A 68 -9.11 19.36 3.61
CA LEU A 68 -8.73 17.97 3.87
C LEU A 68 -9.91 17.04 3.50
N THR A 69 -9.64 16.07 2.65
CA THR A 69 -10.56 14.98 2.32
C THR A 69 -9.89 13.66 2.67
N SER A 70 -10.62 12.74 3.30
CA SER A 70 -10.10 11.40 3.58
C SER A 70 -11.17 10.34 3.33
N GLU A 71 -10.74 9.22 2.76
CA GLU A 71 -11.54 8.04 2.50
C GLU A 71 -10.83 6.83 3.09
N THR A 72 -11.58 5.95 3.75
CA THR A 72 -11.08 4.67 4.24
C THR A 72 -11.97 3.57 3.72
N PHE A 73 -11.36 2.55 3.15
CA PHE A 73 -12.00 1.34 2.63
C PHE A 73 -11.44 0.12 3.34
N GLU A 74 -12.32 -0.82 3.65
CA GLU A 74 -11.96 -2.14 4.18
C GLU A 74 -12.82 -3.18 3.48
N GLY A 75 -12.21 -4.28 3.07
CA GLY A 75 -12.89 -5.32 2.31
C GLY A 75 -12.19 -6.66 2.35
N GLU A 76 -12.94 -7.70 1.96
CA GLU A 76 -12.42 -9.03 1.70
C GLU A 76 -12.40 -9.28 0.20
N LEU A 77 -11.29 -9.84 -0.28
CA LEU A 77 -11.07 -10.27 -1.65
C LEU A 77 -10.68 -11.74 -1.65
N ASP A 78 -10.78 -12.35 -2.83
CA ASP A 78 -10.24 -13.70 -3.03
C ASP A 78 -8.70 -13.70 -2.87
N ARG A 79 -8.16 -14.81 -2.37
CA ARG A 79 -6.71 -14.96 -2.17
C ARG A 79 -5.91 -14.73 -3.45
N THR A 80 -6.44 -15.06 -4.62
CA THR A 80 -5.75 -14.81 -5.90
C THR A 80 -5.48 -13.33 -6.14
N ALA A 81 -6.26 -12.41 -5.56
CA ALA A 81 -5.99 -10.98 -5.64
C ALA A 81 -4.72 -10.59 -4.87
N TYR A 82 -4.49 -11.18 -3.70
CA TYR A 82 -3.25 -11.00 -2.95
C TYR A 82 -2.06 -11.56 -3.71
N ASP A 83 -2.16 -12.81 -4.19
CA ASP A 83 -1.06 -13.46 -4.90
C ASP A 83 -0.65 -12.67 -6.15
N ARG A 84 -1.61 -12.13 -6.91
CA ARG A 84 -1.32 -11.22 -8.03
C ARG A 84 -0.62 -9.94 -7.56
N ALA A 85 -1.14 -9.27 -6.53
CA ALA A 85 -0.57 -8.04 -6.00
C ALA A 85 0.90 -8.22 -5.56
N VAL A 86 1.21 -9.33 -4.88
CA VAL A 86 2.59 -9.66 -4.46
C VAL A 86 3.48 -9.93 -5.65
N ASN A 87 3.02 -10.72 -6.63
CA ASN A 87 3.79 -11.01 -7.84
C ASN A 87 4.11 -9.75 -8.63
N ASP A 88 3.14 -8.84 -8.78
CA ASP A 88 3.31 -7.58 -9.48
C ASP A 88 4.31 -6.67 -8.74
N ALA A 89 4.19 -6.57 -7.42
CA ALA A 89 5.13 -5.81 -6.59
C ALA A 89 6.57 -6.34 -6.70
N GLN A 90 6.75 -7.67 -6.61
CA GLN A 90 8.06 -8.31 -6.75
C GLN A 90 8.68 -8.05 -8.13
N ARG A 91 7.88 -8.15 -9.20
CA ARG A 91 8.34 -7.85 -10.57
C ARG A 91 8.74 -6.39 -10.72
N GLN A 92 7.92 -5.47 -10.23
CA GLN A 92 8.20 -4.04 -10.33
C GLN A 92 9.47 -3.66 -9.58
N ILE A 93 9.62 -4.12 -8.33
CA ILE A 93 10.81 -3.87 -7.52
C ILE A 93 12.03 -4.49 -8.20
N GLY A 94 11.95 -5.75 -8.65
CA GLY A 94 13.03 -6.42 -9.36
C GLY A 94 13.48 -5.65 -10.60
N ASN A 95 12.54 -5.19 -11.42
CA ASN A 95 12.83 -4.39 -12.61
C ASN A 95 13.48 -3.04 -12.28
N GLN A 96 12.95 -2.33 -11.28
CA GLN A 96 13.51 -1.05 -10.83
C GLN A 96 14.94 -1.22 -10.27
N MET A 97 15.15 -2.24 -9.45
CA MET A 97 16.48 -2.55 -8.89
C MET A 97 17.47 -2.95 -9.98
N ALA A 98 17.04 -3.74 -10.97
CA ALA A 98 17.90 -4.11 -12.09
C ALA A 98 18.36 -2.87 -12.89
N GLN A 99 17.47 -1.90 -13.12
CA GLN A 99 17.85 -0.65 -13.78
C GLN A 99 18.76 0.22 -12.91
N PHE A 100 18.46 0.32 -11.62
CA PHE A 100 19.30 1.03 -10.67
C PHE A 100 20.72 0.45 -10.64
N PHE A 101 20.86 -0.87 -10.51
CA PHE A 101 22.18 -1.52 -10.52
C PHE A 101 22.89 -1.36 -11.86
N LYS A 102 22.19 -1.46 -12.98
CA LYS A 102 22.79 -1.19 -14.30
C LYS A 102 23.35 0.24 -14.38
N ALA A 103 22.59 1.23 -13.93
CA ALA A 103 23.06 2.61 -13.86
C ALA A 103 24.26 2.75 -12.90
N LEU A 104 24.23 2.09 -11.74
CA LEU A 104 25.34 2.09 -10.79
C LEU A 104 26.62 1.49 -11.39
N THR A 105 26.51 0.41 -12.18
CA THR A 105 27.68 -0.19 -12.85
C THR A 105 28.37 0.73 -13.86
N LEU A 106 27.64 1.68 -14.46
CA LEU A 106 28.21 2.69 -15.36
C LEU A 106 29.05 3.74 -14.61
N PHE A 107 28.75 3.97 -13.33
CA PHE A 107 29.47 4.93 -12.47
C PHE A 107 30.58 4.27 -11.63
N LEU A 108 30.64 2.93 -11.57
CA LEU A 108 31.68 2.22 -10.84
C LEU A 108 32.95 2.06 -11.70
N PRO A 109 34.14 2.44 -11.21
CA PRO A 109 35.40 2.44 -11.98
C PRO A 109 35.95 1.03 -12.33
N PHE A 110 35.21 -0.03 -12.03
CA PHE A 110 35.64 -1.43 -12.19
C PHE A 110 34.93 -2.17 -13.35
N SER A 111 34.13 -1.50 -14.17
CA SER A 111 33.34 -2.14 -15.23
C SER A 111 34.08 -2.40 -16.55
N ARG A 112 35.37 -2.05 -16.66
CA ARG A 112 36.22 -2.51 -17.77
C ARG A 112 36.77 -3.89 -17.44
N THR A 113 36.02 -4.95 -17.78
CA THR A 113 36.63 -6.26 -18.00
C THR A 113 37.75 -6.12 -19.02
N HIS A 114 38.97 -6.21 -18.51
CA HIS A 114 40.19 -6.34 -19.28
C HIS A 114 40.05 -7.59 -20.16
N ARG A 115 39.73 -7.39 -21.44
CA ARG A 115 39.84 -8.42 -22.46
C ARG A 115 41.34 -8.65 -22.62
N SER A 116 41.89 -9.57 -21.82
CA SER A 116 43.26 -10.01 -21.97
C SER A 116 43.33 -10.75 -23.29
N GLY A 117 43.72 -10.01 -24.33
CA GLY A 117 44.24 -10.56 -25.57
C GLY A 117 45.39 -11.49 -25.20
N ARG A 118 45.25 -12.72 -25.66
CA ARG A 118 46.24 -13.79 -25.58
C ARG A 118 47.15 -13.57 -26.77
N ASP A 119 48.36 -13.08 -26.53
CA ASP A 119 49.53 -13.22 -27.40
C ASP A 119 50.57 -14.04 -26.66
#